data_AF-A0A497A3L2-F1
#
_entry.id   AF-A0A497A3L2-F1
#
_cell.length_a   1.000
_cell.length_b   1.000
_cell.length_c   1.000
_cell.angle_alpha   90.00
_cell.angle_beta   90.00
_cell.angle_gamma   90.00
#
_symmetry.space_group_name_H-M   'P 1'
#
loop_
_entity.id
_entity.type
_entity.pdbx_description
1 polymer ?
#
loop_
_entity_poly.entity_id
_entity_poly.type
_entity_poly.pdbx_seq_one_letter_code
_entity_poly.pdbx_strand_id
1 'polypeptide(L)' 'AWADVDAVGIVGEVGRGTGPGGMRLSVEPRGERFDREKWTGLLTEAGFEVSAVERFFEMQISRGESEHHALAVGTRRAS' A
#
# COMPACT_ATOMS: atom_id res chain seq x y z
N ALA A 1 -23.75 -4.68 1.45
CA ALA A 1 -22.89 -3.92 0.54
C ALA A 1 -21.68 -3.48 1.35
N TRP A 2 -20.47 -3.82 0.90
CA TRP A 2 -19.26 -3.26 1.52
C TRP A 2 -19.23 -1.78 1.13
N ALA A 3 -19.18 -0.88 2.10
CA ALA A 3 -19.08 0.55 1.82
C ALA A 3 -17.83 0.78 0.98
N ASP A 4 -17.93 1.63 -0.04
CA ASP A 4 -16.76 2.06 -0.81
C ASP A 4 -15.88 2.87 0.14
N VAL A 5 -14.78 2.26 0.58
CA VAL A 5 -13.89 2.87 1.58
C VAL A 5 -12.99 3.86 0.85
N ASP A 6 -12.92 5.09 1.35
CA ASP A 6 -12.02 6.12 0.83
C ASP A 6 -10.56 5.77 1.15
N ALA A 7 -9.97 4.93 0.29
CA ALA A 7 -8.59 4.49 0.43
C ALA A 7 -7.61 5.66 0.31
N VAL A 8 -7.93 6.67 -0.50
CA VAL A 8 -7.10 7.88 -0.64
C VAL A 8 -7.08 8.64 0.68
N GLY A 9 -8.25 8.89 1.29
CA GLY A 9 -8.36 9.56 2.57
C GLY A 9 -7.63 8.83 3.69
N ILE A 10 -7.75 7.50 3.76
CA ILE A 10 -7.05 6.68 4.77
C ILE A 10 -5.53 6.79 4.61
N VAL A 11 -5.01 6.60 3.40
CA VAL A 11 -3.55 6.67 3.17
C VAL A 11 -3.05 8.11 3.31
N GLY A 12 -3.88 9.10 2.97
CA GLY A 12 -3.61 10.52 3.17
C GLY A 12 -3.42 10.90 4.65
N GLU A 13 -4.25 10.36 5.55
CA GLU A 13 -4.08 10.58 7.00
C GLU A 13 -2.77 9.98 7.53
N VAL A 14 -2.34 8.83 6.98
CA VAL A 14 -1.01 8.28 7.29
C VAL A 14 0.10 9.23 6.79
N GLY A 15 -0.06 9.77 5.59
CA GLY A 15 0.86 10.76 5.02
C GLY A 15 0.94 12.06 5.85
N ARG A 16 -0.18 12.49 6.44
CA ARG A 16 -0.27 13.64 7.35
C ARG A 16 0.44 13.39 8.68
N GLY A 17 0.31 12.18 9.23
CA GLY A 17 0.97 11.78 10.47
C GLY A 17 2.46 11.46 10.32
N THR A 18 2.92 11.19 9.09
CA THR A 18 4.32 10.90 8.81
C THR A 18 5.07 12.19 8.49
N GLY A 19 6.06 12.54 9.31
CA GLY A 19 6.89 13.73 9.06
C GLY A 19 7.75 13.60 7.78
N PRO A 20 8.26 14.72 7.23
CA PRO A 20 9.22 14.71 6.13
C PRO A 20 10.39 13.75 6.35
N GLY A 21 10.74 12.95 5.34
CA GLY A 21 11.80 11.94 5.43
C GLY A 21 11.40 10.68 6.20
N GLY A 22 10.21 10.63 6.80
CA GLY A 22 9.71 9.45 7.48
C GLY A 22 9.45 8.30 6.52
N MET A 23 9.81 7.09 6.93
CA MET A 23 9.63 5.87 6.12
C MET A 23 8.27 5.22 6.40
N ARG A 24 7.61 4.76 5.35
CA ARG A 24 6.44 3.88 5.43
C ARG A 24 6.77 2.51 4.85
N LEU A 25 6.41 1.50 5.63
CA LEU A 25 6.35 0.10 5.22
C LEU A 25 4.87 -0.31 5.23
N SER A 26 4.36 -0.80 4.12
CA SER A 26 2.98 -1.23 3.98
C SER A 26 2.97 -2.62 3.36
N VAL A 27 2.25 -3.56 3.95
CA VAL A 27 2.12 -4.93 3.43
C VAL A 27 0.66 -5.18 3.13
N GLU A 28 0.34 -5.49 1.89
CA GLU A 28 -1.05 -5.67 1.44
C GLU A 28 -1.19 -6.92 0.58
N PRO A 29 -2.34 -7.61 0.65
CA PRO A 29 -2.66 -8.67 -0.29
C PRO A 29 -2.84 -8.11 -1.69
N ARG A 30 -2.51 -8.94 -2.67
CA ARG A 30 -2.43 -8.55 -4.08
C ARG A 30 -3.42 -9.37 -4.86
N GLY A 31 -4.23 -8.68 -5.64
CA GLY A 31 -5.24 -9.30 -6.49
C GLY A 31 -5.66 -8.37 -7.60
N GLU A 32 -6.55 -8.83 -8.47
CA GLU A 32 -6.98 -8.09 -9.67
C GLU A 32 -7.50 -6.69 -9.36
N ARG A 33 -8.10 -6.48 -8.19
CA ARG A 33 -8.67 -5.19 -7.78
C ARG A 33 -7.68 -4.26 -7.05
N PHE A 34 -6.49 -4.76 -6.72
CA PHE A 34 -5.46 -4.05 -5.96
C PHE A 34 -4.05 -4.46 -6.42
N ASP A 35 -3.67 -3.93 -7.57
CA ASP A 35 -2.41 -4.20 -8.24
C ASP A 35 -1.34 -3.12 -7.97
N ARG A 36 -0.21 -3.19 -8.69
CA ARG A 36 1.03 -2.51 -8.28
C ARG A 36 0.88 -1.04 -8.54
N GLU A 37 0.36 -0.73 -9.71
CA GLU A 37 0.09 0.61 -10.15
C GLU A 37 -0.91 1.30 -9.23
N LYS A 38 -2.04 0.64 -8.91
CA LYS A 38 -3.04 1.20 -8.00
C LYS A 38 -2.45 1.51 -6.62
N TRP A 39 -1.68 0.59 -6.07
CA TRP A 39 -1.09 0.78 -4.74
C TRP A 39 -0.01 1.86 -4.72
N THR A 40 0.88 1.86 -5.71
CA THR A 40 1.88 2.92 -5.89
C THR A 40 1.21 4.29 -6.08
N GLY A 41 0.12 4.36 -6.83
CA GLY A 41 -0.68 5.57 -7.03
C GLY A 41 -1.20 6.15 -5.72
N LEU A 42 -1.87 5.32 -4.90
CA LEU A 42 -2.41 5.74 -3.60
C LEU A 42 -1.32 6.29 -2.65
N LEU A 43 -0.17 5.60 -2.57
CA LEU A 43 0.95 6.05 -1.73
C LEU A 43 1.56 7.36 -2.26
N THR A 44 1.64 7.49 -3.58
CA THR A 44 2.16 8.69 -4.25
C THR A 44 1.26 9.89 -4.01
N GLU A 45 -0.05 9.71 -4.13
CA GLU A 45 -1.07 10.73 -3.86
C GLU A 45 -1.05 11.17 -2.39
N ALA A 46 -0.78 10.25 -1.46
CA ALA A 46 -0.57 10.55 -0.05
C ALA A 46 0.78 11.22 0.28
N GLY A 47 1.59 11.56 -0.73
CA GLY A 47 2.83 12.32 -0.56
C GLY A 47 4.07 11.49 -0.24
N PHE A 48 4.04 10.18 -0.51
CA PHE A 48 5.21 9.33 -0.43
C PHE A 48 5.93 9.25 -1.79
N GLU A 49 7.25 9.17 -1.75
CA GLU A 49 8.08 8.67 -2.84
C GLU A 49 8.25 7.17 -2.65
N VAL A 50 7.63 6.37 -3.53
CA VAL A 50 7.66 4.89 -3.44
C VAL A 50 8.94 4.38 -4.08
N SER A 51 9.83 3.78 -3.28
CA SER A 51 11.12 3.26 -3.75
C SER A 51 11.04 1.79 -4.19
N ALA A 52 10.12 1.01 -3.61
CA ALA A 52 9.98 -0.40 -3.94
C ALA A 52 8.53 -0.89 -3.74
N VAL A 53 8.12 -1.82 -4.61
CA VAL A 53 6.95 -2.69 -4.40
C VAL A 53 7.36 -4.10 -4.80
N GLU A 54 7.48 -5.00 -3.84
CA GLU A 54 8.10 -6.31 -4.03
C GLU A 54 7.23 -7.42 -3.46
N ARG A 55 7.32 -8.63 -4.04
CA ARG A 55 6.66 -9.82 -3.48
C ARG A 55 7.29 -10.12 -2.13
N PHE A 56 6.47 -10.32 -1.10
CA PHE A 56 6.95 -10.45 0.28
C PHE A 56 6.72 -11.86 0.83
N PHE A 57 5.46 -12.31 0.94
CA PHE A 57 5.16 -13.69 1.32
C PHE A 57 3.84 -14.18 0.70
N GLU A 58 3.55 -15.46 0.92
CA GLU A 58 2.31 -16.11 0.51
C GLU A 58 1.65 -16.77 1.69
N MET A 59 0.33 -16.73 1.70
CA MET A 59 -0.49 -17.35 2.73
C MET A 59 -1.55 -18.21 2.08
N GLN A 60 -1.70 -19.44 2.58
CA GLN A 60 -2.82 -20.30 2.23
C GLN A 60 -4.06 -19.78 2.95
N ILE A 61 -5.07 -19.35 2.18
CA ILE A 61 -6.33 -18.82 2.73
C ILE A 61 -7.45 -19.87 2.71
N SER A 62 -7.41 -20.79 1.75
CA SER A 62 -8.37 -21.88 1.60
C SER A 62 -7.74 -23.04 0.80
N ARG A 63 -8.45 -24.16 0.65
CA ARG A 63 -7.90 -25.37 0.02
C ARG A 63 -7.59 -25.12 -1.47
N GLY A 64 -6.31 -24.88 -1.77
CA GLY A 64 -5.80 -24.65 -3.12
C GLY A 64 -5.72 -23.17 -3.51
N GLU A 65 -6.11 -22.25 -2.63
CA GLU A 65 -6.02 -20.81 -2.86
C GLU A 65 -4.89 -20.22 -2.04
N SER A 66 -3.96 -19.55 -2.72
CA SER A 66 -2.87 -18.79 -2.11
C SER A 66 -3.12 -17.31 -2.32
N GLU A 67 -2.94 -16.51 -1.27
CA GLU A 67 -2.91 -15.06 -1.35
C GLU A 67 -1.45 -14.60 -1.35
N HIS A 68 -1.11 -13.75 -2.32
CA HIS A 68 0.21 -13.14 -2.42
C HIS A 68 0.19 -11.78 -1.73
N HIS A 69 1.14 -11.55 -0.82
CA HIS A 69 1.34 -10.24 -0.22
C HIS A 69 2.56 -9.58 -0.82
N ALA A 70 2.47 -8.27 -1.02
CA ALA A 70 3.61 -7.45 -1.41
C ALA A 70 3.94 -6.45 -0.30
N LEU A 71 5.20 -6.02 -0.26
CA LEU A 71 5.70 -4.95 0.57
C LEU A 71 5.90 -3.71 -0.31
N ALA A 72 5.28 -2.60 0.06
CA ALA A 72 5.60 -1.29 -0.48
C ALA A 72 6.45 -0.51 0.52
N VAL A 73 7.53 0.09 0.03
CA VAL A 73 8.42 0.97 0.78
C VAL A 73 8.35 2.35 0.17
N GLY A 74 8.17 3.36 1.01
CA GLY A 74 8.21 4.74 0.57
C GLY A 74 8.69 5.70 1.64
N THR A 75 9.21 6.83 1.19
CA THR A 75 9.68 7.91 2.06
C THR A 75 8.78 9.11 1.90
N ARG A 76 8.35 9.73 2.99
CA ARG A 76 7.54 10.95 2.95
C ARG A 76 8.38 12.06 2.33
N ARG A 77 7.87 12.65 1.26
CA ARG A 77 8.53 13.80 0.61
C ARG A 77 8.74 14.94 1.60
N ALA A 78 9.91 15.56 1.54
CA ALA A 78 10.08 16.89 2.10
C ALA A 78 9.24 17.85 1.26
N SER A 79 8.25 18.46 1.88
CA SER A 79 7.48 19.56 1.29
C SER A 79 8.37 20.73 0.93
#